data_AF-A0A7J7GWP9-F1
#
_entry.id   AF-A0A7J7GWP9-F1
#
_cell.length_a   1.000
_cell.length_b   1.000
_cell.length_c   1.000
_cell.angle_alpha   90.00
_cell.angle_beta   90.00
_cell.angle_gamma   90.00
#
_symmetry.space_group_name_H-M   'P 1'
#
loop_
_entity.id
_entity.type
_entity.pdbx_description
1 polymer ?
#
loop_
_entity_poly.entity_id
_entity_poly.type
_entity_poly.pdbx_seq_one_letter_code
_entity_poly.pdbx_strand_id
1 'polypeptide(L)'
;MENEASQPPIEIVIDASITTTTTTTTTTTTKHSSLLSILTTLHAGYFRISLSLGGQALLWKTLIEHTDDIHALHPVFRILPSTAFLLLWWLALSTLVTLSLLYLLRCFFHFPMVKSEFSHHVGVNYLFAPSISWLLLLQSSPFIVPNSISYQILWWVFIVPVMALDLKIYGQWFTTEKRFLSVFANPTSQISVIGNLVGAWAAAEMGWRESAMCIFTLGAAHYLVVFITLYQQLSGGHRIPVRLRPVFFLFVAAPSIGSLAWNSICGTFDTPCKMLFFLSLFLFTSLVILHCIF
;
A
#
# COMPACT_ATOMS: atom_id res chain seq x y z
N MET A 1 15.75 -47.78 31.40
CA MET A 1 15.48 -48.03 32.83
C MET A 1 15.10 -46.68 33.43
N GLU A 2 13.86 -46.19 33.32
CA GLU A 2 12.53 -46.88 33.33
C GLU A 2 12.30 -47.60 34.68
N ASN A 3 11.16 -47.49 35.36
CA ASN A 3 9.82 -47.01 34.92
C ASN A 3 9.12 -46.12 36.00
N GLU A 4 8.21 -45.18 35.62
CA GLU A 4 6.72 -45.23 35.74
C GLU A 4 6.14 -45.64 37.12
N ALA A 5 5.07 -45.04 37.68
CA ALA A 5 4.10 -43.99 37.24
C ALA A 5 3.77 -43.03 38.44
N SER A 6 2.63 -42.35 38.69
CA SER A 6 1.25 -42.28 38.13
C SER A 6 0.53 -40.95 38.50
N GLN A 7 -0.82 -40.89 38.43
CA GLN A 7 -1.73 -39.79 38.81
C GLN A 7 -3.08 -40.36 39.32
N PRO A 8 -4.12 -39.56 39.66
CA PRO A 8 -4.28 -38.60 40.77
C PRO A 8 -5.39 -39.13 41.75
N PRO A 9 -6.27 -38.40 42.50
CA PRO A 9 -7.06 -37.19 42.14
C PRO A 9 -7.14 -36.08 43.22
N ILE A 10 -7.68 -34.90 42.84
CA ILE A 10 -8.47 -34.04 43.74
C ILE A 10 -9.69 -33.54 42.95
N GLU A 11 -10.88 -33.78 43.50
CA GLU A 11 -12.19 -33.29 43.05
C GLU A 11 -12.89 -32.62 44.26
N ILE A 12 -14.18 -32.26 44.17
CA ILE A 12 -15.01 -31.60 45.21
C ILE A 12 -14.69 -30.09 45.30
N VAL A 13 -15.63 -29.13 45.27
CA VAL A 13 -17.11 -29.14 45.39
C VAL A 13 -17.78 -28.59 44.12
N ILE A 14 -18.91 -29.16 43.70
CA ILE A 14 -19.92 -28.46 42.90
C ILE A 14 -20.92 -27.86 43.89
N ASP A 15 -21.13 -26.55 43.87
CA ASP A 15 -22.25 -25.94 44.58
C ASP A 15 -23.20 -25.25 43.59
N ALA A 16 -24.49 -25.54 43.72
CA ALA A 16 -25.51 -25.22 42.72
C ALA A 16 -26.47 -24.16 43.26
N SER A 17 -26.36 -22.94 42.74
CA SER A 17 -27.33 -21.87 43.01
C SER A 17 -27.90 -21.33 41.71
N ILE A 18 -28.93 -22.02 41.20
CA ILE A 18 -29.73 -21.57 40.06
C ILE A 18 -30.66 -20.44 40.54
N THR A 19 -30.26 -19.19 40.31
CA THR A 19 -31.19 -18.06 40.32
C THR A 19 -31.40 -17.59 38.88
N THR A 20 -32.45 -18.12 38.26
CA THR A 20 -32.83 -17.83 36.87
C THR A 20 -33.35 -16.41 36.72
N THR A 21 -32.48 -15.47 36.33
CA THR A 21 -32.90 -14.13 35.85
C THR A 21 -32.70 -14.04 34.34
N THR A 22 -33.77 -14.34 33.60
CA THR A 22 -33.74 -14.57 32.14
C THR A 22 -33.52 -13.28 31.34
N THR A 23 -32.34 -13.18 30.73
CA THR A 23 -32.08 -12.62 29.38
C THR A 23 -32.56 -11.19 29.06
N THR A 24 -31.60 -10.24 28.96
CA THR A 24 -31.28 -9.49 27.71
C THR A 24 -30.06 -8.57 27.90
N THR A 25 -28.82 -9.07 27.74
CA THR A 25 -27.61 -8.19 27.73
C THR A 25 -26.34 -8.78 27.11
N THR A 26 -26.34 -10.02 26.59
CA THR A 26 -25.11 -10.78 26.25
C THR A 26 -24.65 -10.72 24.79
N THR A 27 -25.46 -10.16 23.87
CA THR A 27 -25.14 -10.06 22.43
C THR A 27 -24.29 -8.84 22.07
N THR A 28 -24.28 -7.80 22.90
CA THR A 28 -23.50 -6.58 22.67
C THR A 28 -22.06 -6.70 23.18
N THR A 29 -21.87 -7.23 24.40
CA THR A 29 -20.56 -7.36 25.05
C THR A 29 -19.62 -8.33 24.33
N THR A 30 -20.14 -9.49 23.91
CA THR A 30 -19.40 -10.49 23.12
C THR A 30 -18.93 -9.95 21.77
N LYS A 31 -19.82 -9.26 21.04
CA LYS A 31 -19.51 -8.63 19.75
C LYS A 31 -18.58 -7.41 19.87
N HIS A 32 -18.69 -6.64 20.95
CA HIS A 32 -17.77 -5.54 21.24
C HIS A 32 -16.35 -6.08 21.50
N SER A 33 -16.22 -7.16 22.29
CA SER A 33 -14.94 -7.82 22.57
C SER A 33 -14.24 -8.34 21.31
N SER A 34 -14.97 -9.04 20.43
CA SER A 34 -14.39 -9.56 19.18
C SER A 34 -14.00 -8.45 18.19
N LEU A 35 -14.81 -7.38 18.08
CA LEU A 35 -14.45 -6.20 17.30
C LEU A 35 -13.19 -5.50 17.84
N LEU A 36 -13.04 -5.41 19.18
CA LEU A 36 -11.83 -4.85 19.81
C LEU A 36 -10.57 -5.69 19.48
N SER A 37 -10.69 -7.02 19.49
CA SER A 37 -9.60 -7.95 19.12
C SER A 37 -9.20 -7.87 17.64
N ILE A 38 -10.18 -7.68 16.73
CA ILE A 38 -9.90 -7.39 15.31
C ILE A 38 -9.19 -6.04 15.17
N LEU A 39 -9.53 -5.06 16.01
CA LEU A 39 -8.97 -3.71 15.98
C LEU A 39 -7.51 -3.63 16.45
N THR A 40 -7.10 -4.49 17.40
CA THR A 40 -5.70 -4.58 17.87
C THR A 40 -4.81 -5.37 16.90
N THR A 41 -5.38 -6.32 16.14
CA THR A 41 -4.63 -7.15 15.17
C THR A 41 -4.47 -6.52 13.78
N LEU A 42 -5.32 -5.55 13.42
CA LEU A 42 -5.14 -4.75 12.20
C LEU A 42 -3.90 -3.85 12.26
N HIS A 43 -3.30 -3.61 11.09
CA HIS A 43 -2.05 -2.86 10.89
C HIS A 43 -2.08 -2.19 9.51
N ALA A 44 -1.37 -1.07 9.28
CA ALA A 44 -1.44 -0.37 8.00
C ALA A 44 -0.98 -1.20 6.78
N GLY A 45 -0.20 -2.27 7.00
CA GLY A 45 0.21 -3.21 5.95
C GLY A 45 -0.94 -3.90 5.20
N TYR A 46 -2.15 -4.00 5.79
CA TYR A 46 -3.32 -4.60 5.13
C TYR A 46 -3.84 -3.76 3.94
N PHE A 47 -3.57 -2.44 3.90
CA PHE A 47 -3.96 -1.59 2.77
C PHE A 47 -3.29 -2.00 1.45
N ARG A 48 -2.21 -2.79 1.48
CA ARG A 48 -1.62 -3.40 0.27
C ARG A 48 -2.59 -4.27 -0.52
N ILE A 49 -3.63 -4.82 0.12
CA ILE A 49 -4.69 -5.58 -0.56
C ILE A 49 -5.51 -4.62 -1.45
N SER A 50 -5.95 -3.50 -0.88
CA SER A 50 -6.67 -2.46 -1.63
C SER A 50 -5.80 -1.81 -2.70
N LEU A 51 -4.52 -1.52 -2.40
CA LEU A 51 -3.56 -1.01 -3.39
C LEU A 51 -3.41 -1.95 -4.60
N SER A 52 -3.39 -3.27 -4.37
CA SER A 52 -3.35 -4.28 -5.44
C SER A 52 -4.64 -4.29 -6.27
N LEU A 53 -5.80 -4.24 -5.61
CA LEU A 53 -7.11 -4.19 -6.29
C LEU A 53 -7.29 -2.89 -7.10
N GLY A 54 -6.86 -1.75 -6.56
CA GLY A 54 -6.84 -0.46 -7.28
C GLY A 54 -5.89 -0.47 -8.47
N GLY A 55 -4.72 -1.10 -8.35
CA GLY A 55 -3.80 -1.31 -9.48
C GLY A 55 -4.37 -2.22 -10.57
N GLN A 56 -5.15 -3.24 -10.20
CA GLN A 56 -5.89 -4.06 -11.17
C GLN A 56 -7.01 -3.26 -11.84
N ALA A 57 -7.86 -2.55 -11.08
CA ALA A 57 -8.92 -1.71 -11.64
C ALA A 57 -8.35 -0.66 -12.62
N LEU A 58 -7.22 -0.05 -12.27
CA LEU A 58 -6.49 0.88 -13.13
C LEU A 58 -6.00 0.22 -14.44
N LEU A 59 -5.41 -0.98 -14.36
CA LEU A 59 -4.94 -1.72 -15.54
C LEU A 59 -6.10 -2.04 -16.49
N TRP A 60 -7.26 -2.44 -15.98
CA TRP A 60 -8.44 -2.67 -16.81
C TRP A 60 -9.00 -1.37 -17.41
N LYS A 61 -8.98 -0.24 -16.67
CA LYS A 61 -9.34 1.09 -17.20
C LYS A 61 -8.48 1.45 -18.42
N THR A 62 -7.15 1.43 -18.28
CA THR A 62 -6.22 1.80 -19.37
C THR A 62 -6.34 0.86 -20.57
N LEU A 63 -6.60 -0.44 -20.33
CA LEU A 63 -6.85 -1.42 -21.38
C LEU A 63 -8.13 -1.10 -22.18
N ILE A 64 -9.22 -0.71 -21.51
CA ILE A 64 -10.46 -0.29 -22.18
C ILE A 64 -10.22 0.96 -23.02
N GLU A 65 -9.62 2.00 -22.41
CA GLU A 65 -9.37 3.30 -23.05
C GLU A 65 -8.55 3.18 -24.35
N HIS A 66 -7.56 2.29 -24.39
CA HIS A 66 -6.76 2.02 -25.60
C HIS A 66 -7.36 0.97 -26.54
N THR A 67 -8.42 0.25 -26.15
CA THR A 67 -9.06 -0.75 -27.02
C THR A 67 -10.02 -0.10 -28.02
N ASP A 68 -10.65 1.02 -27.68
CA ASP A 68 -11.60 1.70 -28.58
C ASP A 68 -10.94 2.34 -29.82
N ASP A 69 -9.64 2.68 -29.75
CA ASP A 69 -8.82 3.09 -30.92
C ASP A 69 -8.46 1.90 -31.85
N ILE A 70 -8.45 0.66 -31.33
CA ILE A 70 -8.01 -0.53 -32.09
C ILE A 70 -9.23 -1.21 -32.71
N HIS A 71 -9.67 -0.69 -33.87
CA HIS A 71 -10.81 -1.14 -34.69
C HIS A 71 -10.80 -2.63 -35.18
N ALA A 72 -9.95 -3.51 -34.65
CA ALA A 72 -9.66 -4.82 -35.22
C ALA A 72 -9.85 -6.04 -34.28
N LEU A 73 -10.34 -5.87 -33.04
CA LEU A 73 -10.52 -6.98 -32.09
C LEU A 73 -12.00 -7.33 -31.80
N HIS A 74 -12.22 -8.60 -31.50
CA HIS A 74 -13.52 -9.29 -31.54
C HIS A 74 -14.61 -8.63 -30.65
N PRO A 75 -15.90 -8.61 -31.03
CA PRO A 75 -16.96 -7.95 -30.24
C PRO A 75 -17.14 -8.53 -28.82
N VAL A 76 -16.79 -9.82 -28.61
CA VAL A 76 -16.73 -10.46 -27.28
C VAL A 76 -15.76 -9.73 -26.34
N PHE A 77 -14.67 -9.21 -26.89
CA PHE A 77 -13.62 -8.48 -26.17
C PHE A 77 -14.05 -7.06 -25.74
N ARG A 78 -15.22 -6.55 -26.16
CA ARG A 78 -15.70 -5.20 -25.81
C ARG A 78 -16.66 -5.16 -24.61
N ILE A 79 -17.42 -6.24 -24.38
CA ILE A 79 -18.41 -6.32 -23.29
C ILE A 79 -17.78 -6.82 -21.96
N LEU A 80 -16.86 -7.78 -22.07
CA LEU A 80 -16.21 -8.41 -20.92
C LEU A 80 -15.28 -7.47 -20.10
N PRO A 81 -14.46 -6.57 -20.68
CA PRO A 81 -13.54 -5.75 -19.87
C PRO A 81 -14.27 -4.66 -19.08
N SER A 82 -15.28 -4.00 -19.65
CA SER A 82 -15.99 -2.89 -18.98
C SER A 82 -16.74 -3.35 -17.72
N THR A 83 -17.38 -4.52 -17.79
CA THR A 83 -18.05 -5.14 -16.64
C THR A 83 -17.04 -5.64 -15.59
N ALA A 84 -15.93 -6.24 -16.01
CA ALA A 84 -14.85 -6.65 -15.11
C ALA A 84 -14.19 -5.46 -14.39
N PHE A 85 -13.91 -4.37 -15.11
CA PHE A 85 -13.38 -3.11 -14.57
C PHE A 85 -14.29 -2.53 -13.49
N LEU A 86 -15.59 -2.37 -13.77
CA LEU A 86 -16.54 -1.83 -12.80
C LEU A 86 -16.65 -2.71 -11.56
N LEU A 87 -16.68 -4.04 -11.72
CA LEU A 87 -16.70 -4.99 -10.60
C LEU A 87 -15.43 -4.88 -9.74
N LEU A 88 -14.24 -4.83 -10.38
CA LEU A 88 -12.95 -4.66 -9.71
C LEU A 88 -12.86 -3.30 -8.98
N TRP A 89 -13.35 -2.22 -9.59
CA TRP A 89 -13.35 -0.89 -8.98
C TRP A 89 -14.27 -0.82 -7.76
N TRP A 90 -15.49 -1.36 -7.84
CA TRP A 90 -16.40 -1.45 -6.69
C TRP A 90 -15.85 -2.35 -5.57
N LEU A 91 -15.15 -3.44 -5.91
CA LEU A 91 -14.45 -4.29 -4.93
C LEU A 91 -13.26 -3.56 -4.28
N ALA A 92 -12.47 -2.82 -5.06
CA ALA A 92 -11.37 -1.99 -4.58
C ALA A 92 -11.87 -0.87 -3.66
N LEU A 93 -12.98 -0.19 -4.01
CA LEU A 93 -13.62 0.82 -3.17
C LEU A 93 -14.18 0.21 -1.88
N SER A 94 -14.95 -0.88 -1.96
CA SER A 94 -15.56 -1.53 -0.80
C SER A 94 -14.51 -2.00 0.20
N THR A 95 -13.42 -2.61 -0.28
CA THR A 95 -12.29 -3.00 0.58
C THR A 95 -11.55 -1.79 1.14
N LEU A 96 -11.32 -0.73 0.35
CA LEU A 96 -10.65 0.49 0.81
C LEU A 96 -11.44 1.24 1.89
N VAL A 97 -12.75 1.42 1.69
CA VAL A 97 -13.66 2.05 2.64
C VAL A 97 -13.71 1.25 3.94
N THR A 98 -13.82 -0.08 3.85
CA THR A 98 -13.82 -0.97 5.02
C THR A 98 -12.51 -0.88 5.80
N LEU A 99 -11.36 -0.97 5.13
CA LEU A 99 -10.04 -0.83 5.74
C LEU A 99 -9.84 0.57 6.34
N SER A 100 -10.27 1.63 5.66
CA SER A 100 -10.17 3.01 6.13
C SER A 100 -11.01 3.25 7.38
N LEU A 101 -12.26 2.78 7.40
CA LEU A 101 -13.16 2.90 8.55
C LEU A 101 -12.61 2.12 9.76
N LEU A 102 -12.13 0.89 9.56
CA LEU A 102 -11.52 0.10 10.63
C LEU A 102 -10.22 0.75 11.15
N TYR A 103 -9.39 1.34 10.28
CA TYR A 103 -8.17 2.02 10.71
C TYR A 103 -8.46 3.36 11.44
N LEU A 104 -9.46 4.12 11.00
CA LEU A 104 -9.95 5.30 11.73
C LEU A 104 -10.48 4.91 13.12
N LEU A 105 -11.27 3.84 13.20
CA LEU A 105 -11.77 3.28 14.47
C LEU A 105 -10.61 2.88 15.41
N ARG A 106 -9.51 2.36 14.85
CA ARG A 106 -8.26 2.04 15.56
C ARG A 106 -7.52 3.30 16.01
N CYS A 107 -7.49 4.37 15.22
CA CYS A 107 -6.96 5.67 15.64
C CYS A 107 -7.73 6.26 16.83
N PHE A 108 -9.06 6.15 16.86
CA PHE A 108 -9.88 6.66 17.96
C PHE A 108 -9.75 5.83 19.25
N PHE A 109 -9.87 4.50 19.19
CA PHE A 109 -9.86 3.66 20.40
C PHE A 109 -8.47 3.18 20.84
N HIS A 110 -7.50 3.08 19.92
CA HIS A 110 -6.17 2.49 20.16
C HIS A 110 -5.03 3.42 19.73
N PHE A 111 -5.18 4.73 19.93
CA PHE A 111 -4.16 5.74 19.63
C PHE A 111 -2.72 5.38 20.10
N PRO A 112 -2.49 4.79 21.30
CA PRO A 112 -1.14 4.37 21.70
C PRO A 112 -0.51 3.32 20.77
N MET A 113 -1.29 2.41 20.18
CA MET A 113 -0.80 1.42 19.22
C MET A 113 -0.42 2.10 17.89
N VAL A 114 -1.24 3.06 17.42
CA VAL A 114 -0.93 3.83 16.21
C VAL A 114 0.31 4.71 16.41
N LYS A 115 0.51 5.28 17.60
CA LYS A 115 1.74 5.99 17.97
C LYS A 115 2.97 5.06 17.97
N SER A 116 2.83 3.82 18.46
CA SER A 116 3.89 2.82 18.42
C SER A 116 4.26 2.43 16.97
N GLU A 117 3.24 2.19 16.13
CA GLU A 117 3.36 1.91 14.69
C GLU A 117 4.05 3.05 13.92
N PHE A 118 3.75 4.30 14.27
CA PHE A 118 4.37 5.51 13.75
C PHE A 118 5.83 5.72 14.22
N SER A 119 6.21 5.21 15.40
CA SER A 119 7.59 5.21 15.88
C SER A 119 8.42 4.04 15.36
N HIS A 120 7.80 2.97 14.85
CA HIS A 120 8.51 1.78 14.38
C HIS A 120 9.12 1.99 12.98
N HIS A 121 10.45 1.79 12.86
CA HIS A 121 11.21 2.08 11.64
C HIS A 121 10.72 1.37 10.36
N VAL A 122 10.12 0.19 10.48
CA VAL A 122 9.46 -0.52 9.35
C VAL A 122 7.96 -0.21 9.27
N GLY A 123 7.33 0.13 10.40
CA GLY A 123 5.88 0.35 10.50
C GLY A 123 5.45 1.64 9.80
N VAL A 124 6.24 2.71 9.97
CA VAL A 124 6.00 4.02 9.35
C VAL A 124 5.87 3.95 7.81
N ASN A 125 6.63 3.06 7.15
CA ASN A 125 6.58 2.87 5.70
C ASN A 125 5.22 2.34 5.21
N TYR A 126 4.47 1.62 6.05
CA TYR A 126 3.12 1.16 5.70
C TYR A 126 2.04 2.23 5.92
N LEU A 127 2.31 3.30 6.69
CA LEU A 127 1.35 4.39 6.93
C LEU A 127 1.06 5.24 5.68
N PHE A 128 1.89 5.14 4.65
CA PHE A 128 1.62 5.69 3.32
C PHE A 128 0.52 4.92 2.57
N ALA A 129 0.42 3.61 2.77
CA ALA A 129 -0.42 2.74 1.95
C ALA A 129 -1.92 3.12 1.90
N PRO A 130 -2.56 3.65 2.98
CA PRO A 130 -3.92 4.20 2.90
C PRO A 130 -4.05 5.33 1.87
N SER A 131 -3.23 6.38 1.94
CA SER A 131 -3.28 7.52 1.01
C SER A 131 -2.98 7.11 -0.43
N ILE A 132 -2.00 6.22 -0.64
CA ILE A 132 -1.66 5.73 -1.98
C ILE A 132 -2.82 4.91 -2.57
N SER A 133 -3.47 4.06 -1.77
CA SER A 133 -4.64 3.30 -2.23
C SER A 133 -5.78 4.23 -2.65
N TRP A 134 -6.01 5.32 -1.90
CA TRP A 134 -7.01 6.33 -2.25
C TRP A 134 -6.66 7.12 -3.51
N LEU A 135 -5.41 7.57 -3.67
CA LEU A 135 -4.96 8.26 -4.89
C LEU A 135 -5.03 7.34 -6.13
N LEU A 136 -4.69 6.06 -5.99
CA LEU A 136 -4.74 5.08 -7.09
C LEU A 136 -6.19 4.69 -7.45
N LEU A 137 -7.09 4.64 -6.47
CA LEU A 137 -8.52 4.44 -6.70
C LEU A 137 -9.20 5.67 -7.33
N LEU A 138 -8.73 6.87 -6.98
CA LEU A 138 -9.14 8.13 -7.61
C LEU A 138 -8.72 8.16 -9.08
N GLN A 139 -7.48 7.78 -9.42
CA GLN A 139 -7.01 7.66 -10.81
C GLN A 139 -7.79 6.63 -11.63
N SER A 140 -8.15 5.50 -11.03
CA SER A 140 -8.99 4.47 -11.67
C SER A 140 -10.50 4.78 -11.64
N SER A 141 -10.93 5.93 -11.11
CA SER A 141 -12.35 6.28 -11.06
C SER A 141 -12.96 6.45 -12.46
N PRO A 142 -14.17 5.91 -12.70
CA PRO A 142 -15.00 6.23 -13.87
C PRO A 142 -15.98 7.37 -13.62
N PHE A 143 -16.16 7.80 -12.36
CA PHE A 143 -17.18 8.78 -11.96
C PHE A 143 -16.62 10.19 -11.69
N ILE A 144 -15.33 10.28 -11.37
CA ILE A 144 -14.67 11.54 -11.01
C ILE A 144 -13.74 11.95 -12.16
N VAL A 145 -14.14 12.98 -12.90
CA VAL A 145 -13.34 13.53 -14.01
C VAL A 145 -12.13 14.27 -13.44
N PRO A 146 -10.91 14.08 -13.98
CA PRO A 146 -9.76 14.94 -13.69
C PRO A 146 -10.11 16.42 -13.93
N ASN A 147 -9.47 17.32 -13.18
CA ASN A 147 -9.80 18.76 -13.13
C ASN A 147 -11.13 19.13 -12.44
N SER A 148 -11.96 18.17 -11.99
CA SER A 148 -13.10 18.50 -11.13
C SER A 148 -12.65 18.99 -9.74
N ILE A 149 -13.40 19.92 -9.14
CA ILE A 149 -13.12 20.45 -7.79
C ILE A 149 -13.08 19.31 -6.75
N SER A 150 -13.96 18.32 -6.89
CA SER A 150 -13.97 17.11 -6.06
C SER A 150 -12.66 16.32 -6.15
N TYR A 151 -12.10 16.14 -7.37
CA TYR A 151 -10.81 15.49 -7.56
C TYR A 151 -9.69 16.28 -6.84
N GLN A 152 -9.65 17.61 -7.00
CA GLN A 152 -8.65 18.47 -6.36
C GLN A 152 -8.71 18.40 -4.83
N ILE A 153 -9.91 18.40 -4.24
CA ILE A 153 -10.10 18.28 -2.78
C ILE A 153 -9.62 16.90 -2.30
N LEU A 154 -10.02 15.81 -2.97
CA LEU A 154 -9.57 14.46 -2.61
C LEU A 154 -8.05 14.32 -2.73
N TRP A 155 -7.44 14.85 -3.80
CA TRP A 155 -5.99 14.84 -3.97
C TRP A 155 -5.28 15.53 -2.80
N TRP A 156 -5.70 16.75 -2.42
CA TRP A 156 -5.16 17.46 -1.25
C TRP A 156 -5.28 16.66 0.05
N VAL A 157 -6.44 16.04 0.30
CA VAL A 157 -6.70 15.23 1.49
C VAL A 157 -5.74 14.03 1.61
N PHE A 158 -5.36 13.41 0.50
CA PHE A 158 -4.49 12.21 0.51
C PHE A 158 -2.99 12.52 0.34
N ILE A 159 -2.62 13.58 -0.38
CA ILE A 159 -1.21 13.97 -0.57
C ILE A 159 -0.59 14.62 0.66
N VAL A 160 -1.35 15.38 1.45
CA VAL A 160 -0.83 16.06 2.65
C VAL A 160 -0.29 15.05 3.69
N PRO A 161 -0.99 13.94 4.00
CA PRO A 161 -0.42 12.85 4.80
C PRO A 161 0.86 12.22 4.23
N VAL A 162 0.98 12.07 2.90
CA VAL A 162 2.19 11.55 2.24
C VAL A 162 3.36 12.51 2.48
N MET A 163 3.21 13.77 2.07
CA MET A 163 4.24 14.80 2.24
C MET A 163 4.64 15.02 3.70
N ALA A 164 3.70 14.89 4.65
CA ALA A 164 3.99 14.99 6.09
C ALA A 164 4.76 13.77 6.63
N LEU A 165 4.45 12.56 6.15
CA LEU A 165 5.23 11.36 6.49
C LEU A 165 6.63 11.40 5.88
N ASP A 166 6.77 11.86 4.64
CA ASP A 166 8.06 12.05 3.99
C ASP A 166 8.92 13.10 4.70
N LEU A 167 8.37 14.29 4.97
CA LEU A 167 9.09 15.35 5.69
C LEU A 167 9.57 14.88 7.07
N LYS A 168 8.78 14.04 7.76
CA LYS A 168 9.24 13.38 8.99
C LYS A 168 10.40 12.42 8.73
N ILE A 169 10.29 11.50 7.77
CA ILE A 169 11.33 10.50 7.49
C ILE A 169 12.64 11.19 7.07
N TYR A 170 12.57 12.20 6.21
CA TYR A 170 13.72 13.02 5.83
C TYR A 170 14.28 13.83 7.01
N GLY A 171 13.43 14.45 7.83
CA GLY A 171 13.88 15.18 9.03
C GLY A 171 14.62 14.27 10.02
N GLN A 172 14.14 13.05 10.23
CA GLN A 172 14.82 12.03 11.03
C GLN A 172 16.14 11.58 10.38
N TRP A 173 16.19 11.44 9.06
CA TRP A 173 17.40 11.10 8.31
C TRP A 173 18.49 12.18 8.40
N PHE A 174 18.13 13.46 8.23
CA PHE A 174 19.08 14.58 8.35
C PHE A 174 19.60 14.80 9.77
N THR A 175 18.83 14.42 10.80
CA THR A 175 19.15 14.71 12.21
C THR A 175 19.87 13.55 12.92
N THR A 176 19.79 12.31 12.41
CA THR A 176 20.28 11.11 13.13
C THR A 176 21.59 10.56 12.59
N GLU A 177 22.69 10.78 13.30
CA GLU A 177 24.02 10.35 12.87
C GLU A 177 24.24 8.82 12.77
N LYS A 178 25.07 8.45 11.79
CA LYS A 178 26.02 7.30 11.79
C LYS A 178 25.49 5.86 11.82
N ARG A 179 24.19 5.58 12.04
CA ARG A 179 23.65 4.20 11.91
C ARG A 179 22.37 4.02 11.09
N PHE A 180 21.78 5.10 10.57
CA PHE A 180 20.44 5.06 9.95
C PHE A 180 20.36 4.26 8.63
N LEU A 181 21.31 4.45 7.70
CA LEU A 181 21.22 3.86 6.34
C LEU A 181 21.07 2.34 6.33
N SER A 182 21.80 1.60 7.18
CA SER A 182 21.70 0.14 7.27
C SER A 182 20.38 -0.35 7.89
N VAL A 183 19.73 0.47 8.72
CA VAL A 183 18.49 0.13 9.46
C VAL A 183 17.22 0.56 8.70
N PHE A 184 17.33 1.58 7.84
CA PHE A 184 16.27 2.06 6.95
C PHE A 184 16.36 1.51 5.51
N ALA A 185 17.45 0.84 5.16
CA ALA A 185 17.51 -0.04 3.99
C ALA A 185 16.59 -1.25 4.20
N ASN A 186 15.31 -1.05 3.88
CA ASN A 186 14.26 -2.05 3.86
C ASN A 186 13.45 -1.86 2.58
N PRO A 187 13.15 -2.90 1.78
CA PRO A 187 12.38 -2.76 0.54
C PRO A 187 10.99 -2.14 0.73
N THR A 188 10.47 -2.01 1.96
CA THR A 188 9.23 -1.25 2.24
C THR A 188 9.36 0.26 2.07
N SER A 189 10.57 0.86 2.06
CA SER A 189 10.72 2.31 1.83
C SER A 189 10.30 2.72 0.41
N GLN A 190 10.33 1.78 -0.55
CA GLN A 190 9.73 1.96 -1.89
C GLN A 190 8.24 2.33 -1.84
N ILE A 191 7.52 2.11 -0.73
CA ILE A 191 6.12 2.55 -0.58
C ILE A 191 6.04 4.09 -0.54
N SER A 192 6.96 4.79 0.14
CA SER A 192 7.04 6.27 0.11
C SER A 192 7.37 6.78 -1.29
N VAL A 193 8.33 6.14 -1.97
CA VAL A 193 8.70 6.43 -3.36
C VAL A 193 7.47 6.34 -4.27
N ILE A 194 6.74 5.22 -4.20
CA ILE A 194 5.50 4.99 -4.96
C ILE A 194 4.45 6.05 -4.61
N GLY A 195 4.32 6.45 -3.35
CA GLY A 195 3.35 7.47 -2.94
C GLY A 195 3.62 8.85 -3.52
N ASN A 196 4.89 9.25 -3.59
CA ASN A 196 5.28 10.49 -4.28
C ASN A 196 4.97 10.40 -5.78
N LEU A 197 5.35 9.30 -6.44
CA LEU A 197 5.14 9.16 -7.89
C LEU A 197 3.64 9.04 -8.27
N VAL A 198 2.82 8.37 -7.47
CA VAL A 198 1.35 8.38 -7.62
C VAL A 198 0.76 9.77 -7.36
N GLY A 199 1.25 10.47 -6.33
CA GLY A 199 0.83 11.84 -5.99
C GLY A 199 1.15 12.84 -7.09
N ALA A 200 2.36 12.76 -7.66
CA ALA A 200 2.80 13.55 -8.80
C ALA A 200 1.99 13.27 -10.06
N TRP A 201 1.72 11.99 -10.36
CA TRP A 201 0.84 11.62 -11.47
C TRP A 201 -0.56 12.23 -11.31
N ALA A 202 -1.19 12.07 -10.14
CA ALA A 202 -2.51 12.65 -9.90
C ALA A 202 -2.52 14.19 -9.89
N ALA A 203 -1.37 14.85 -9.65
CA ALA A 203 -1.24 16.30 -9.85
C ALA A 203 -1.16 16.70 -11.33
N ALA A 204 -0.50 15.88 -12.16
CA ALA A 204 -0.38 16.13 -13.59
C ALA A 204 -1.71 15.98 -14.34
N GLU A 205 -2.55 15.00 -13.97
CA GLU A 205 -3.92 14.85 -14.50
C GLU A 205 -4.85 16.05 -14.17
N MET A 206 -4.52 16.84 -13.14
CA MET A 206 -5.19 18.10 -12.81
C MET A 206 -4.57 19.34 -13.50
N GLY A 207 -3.62 19.12 -14.43
CA GLY A 207 -2.87 20.20 -15.09
C GLY A 207 -1.84 20.92 -14.20
N TRP A 208 -1.64 20.50 -12.94
CA TRP A 208 -0.74 21.15 -11.99
C TRP A 208 0.73 20.73 -12.21
N ARG A 209 1.24 20.98 -13.42
CA ARG A 209 2.55 20.52 -13.92
C ARG A 209 3.72 20.85 -12.97
N GLU A 210 3.76 22.05 -12.39
CA GLU A 210 4.81 22.46 -11.44
C GLU A 210 4.77 21.67 -10.12
N SER A 211 3.57 21.48 -9.55
CA SER A 211 3.38 20.69 -8.33
C SER A 211 3.69 19.21 -8.58
N ALA A 212 3.28 18.69 -9.74
CA ALA A 212 3.62 17.34 -10.19
C ALA A 212 5.13 17.16 -10.34
N MET A 213 5.82 18.09 -11.00
CA MET A 213 7.28 18.06 -11.20
C MET A 213 8.06 18.14 -9.88
N CYS A 214 7.58 18.93 -8.92
CA CYS A 214 8.16 19.03 -7.58
C CYS A 214 8.07 17.69 -6.82
N ILE A 215 6.87 17.10 -6.72
CA ILE A 215 6.64 15.83 -6.02
C ILE A 215 7.33 14.66 -6.77
N PHE A 216 7.34 14.69 -8.10
CA PHE A 216 8.06 13.72 -8.93
C PHE A 216 9.56 13.73 -8.62
N THR A 217 10.16 14.92 -8.52
CA THR A 217 11.59 15.08 -8.24
C THR A 217 11.94 14.57 -6.84
N LEU A 218 11.07 14.81 -5.83
CA LEU A 218 11.22 14.23 -4.50
C LEU A 218 11.17 12.68 -4.55
N GLY A 219 10.17 12.11 -5.22
CA GLY A 219 10.04 10.66 -5.39
C GLY A 219 11.21 10.03 -6.17
N ALA A 220 11.68 10.66 -7.24
CA ALA A 220 12.80 10.18 -8.05
C ALA A 220 14.15 10.25 -7.30
N ALA A 221 14.39 11.31 -6.52
CA ALA A 221 15.54 11.41 -5.64
C ALA A 221 15.49 10.33 -4.53
N HIS A 222 14.31 10.09 -3.95
CA HIS A 222 14.12 9.03 -2.96
C HIS A 222 14.40 7.64 -3.56
N TYR A 223 13.87 7.37 -4.76
CA TYR A 223 14.08 6.12 -5.48
C TYR A 223 15.57 5.82 -5.66
N LEU A 224 16.36 6.80 -6.13
CA LEU A 224 17.79 6.63 -6.37
C LEU A 224 18.55 6.25 -5.08
N VAL A 225 18.29 6.95 -3.98
CA VAL A 225 18.92 6.68 -2.67
C VAL A 225 18.54 5.30 -2.15
N VAL A 226 17.25 4.93 -2.20
CA VAL A 226 16.75 3.63 -1.76
C VAL A 226 17.31 2.50 -2.62
N PHE A 227 17.35 2.69 -3.94
CA PHE A 227 17.88 1.73 -4.91
C PHE A 227 19.36 1.42 -4.65
N ILE A 228 20.20 2.45 -4.56
CA ILE A 228 21.65 2.30 -4.31
C ILE A 228 21.89 1.64 -2.94
N THR A 229 21.20 2.10 -1.89
CA THR A 229 21.44 1.59 -0.53
C THR A 229 21.06 0.11 -0.39
N LEU A 230 19.92 -0.30 -0.96
CA LEU A 230 19.49 -1.71 -0.93
C LEU A 230 20.35 -2.61 -1.83
N TYR A 231 20.83 -2.11 -2.98
CA TYR A 231 21.78 -2.83 -3.82
C TYR A 231 23.11 -3.10 -3.07
N GLN A 232 23.64 -2.08 -2.39
CA GLN A 232 24.85 -2.23 -1.55
C GLN A 232 24.63 -3.21 -0.39
N GLN A 233 23.48 -3.14 0.30
CA GLN A 233 23.14 -4.02 1.42
C GLN A 233 23.03 -5.50 0.99
N LEU A 234 22.45 -5.77 -0.19
CA LEU A 234 22.39 -7.11 -0.79
C LEU A 234 23.79 -7.66 -1.13
N SER A 235 24.68 -6.81 -1.66
CA SER A 235 26.06 -7.18 -1.96
C SER A 235 26.89 -7.46 -0.70
N GLY A 236 26.67 -6.68 0.37
CA GLY A 236 27.37 -6.79 1.66
C GLY A 236 27.05 -8.02 2.51
N GLY A 237 26.49 -9.09 1.93
CA GLY A 237 26.23 -10.37 2.60
C GLY A 237 25.08 -10.38 3.61
N HIS A 238 24.41 -9.25 3.83
CA HIS A 238 23.30 -9.13 4.79
C HIS A 238 22.03 -9.74 4.20
N ARG A 239 21.86 -11.06 4.36
CA ARG A 239 20.75 -11.84 3.79
C ARG A 239 19.40 -11.34 4.34
N ILE A 240 18.71 -10.53 3.53
CA ILE A 240 17.34 -10.06 3.79
C ILE A 240 16.44 -11.28 4.05
N PRO A 241 15.67 -11.32 5.16
CA PRO A 241 14.95 -12.52 5.58
C PRO A 241 13.91 -12.95 4.54
N VAL A 242 13.78 -14.26 4.33
CA VAL A 242 12.99 -14.87 3.23
C VAL A 242 11.55 -14.35 3.14
N ARG A 243 10.92 -14.00 4.28
CA ARG A 243 9.57 -13.41 4.33
C ARG A 243 9.43 -12.06 3.62
N LEU A 244 10.53 -11.35 3.34
CA LEU A 244 10.54 -10.09 2.61
C LEU A 244 10.79 -10.24 1.09
N ARG A 245 11.04 -11.47 0.56
CA ARG A 245 11.20 -11.68 -0.90
C ARG A 245 10.06 -11.04 -1.74
N PRO A 246 8.76 -11.13 -1.36
CA PRO A 246 7.68 -10.52 -2.14
C PRO A 246 7.68 -8.98 -2.17
N VAL A 247 8.46 -8.32 -1.30
CA VAL A 247 8.54 -6.85 -1.24
C VAL A 247 9.49 -6.31 -2.32
N PHE A 248 10.40 -7.13 -2.88
CA PHE A 248 11.27 -6.70 -3.97
C PHE A 248 10.49 -6.31 -5.24
N PHE A 249 9.26 -6.79 -5.46
CA PHE A 249 8.43 -6.35 -6.58
C PHE A 249 8.08 -4.84 -6.53
N LEU A 250 8.23 -4.17 -5.39
CA LEU A 250 8.09 -2.71 -5.30
C LEU A 250 9.18 -1.95 -6.09
N PHE A 251 10.34 -2.56 -6.34
CA PHE A 251 11.38 -2.00 -7.22
C PHE A 251 10.96 -1.94 -8.68
N VAL A 252 9.98 -2.75 -9.10
CA VAL A 252 9.38 -2.69 -10.45
C VAL A 252 8.29 -1.62 -10.47
N ALA A 253 7.48 -1.55 -9.41
CA ALA A 253 6.37 -0.61 -9.31
C ALA A 253 6.81 0.87 -9.33
N ALA A 254 7.90 1.22 -8.62
CA ALA A 254 8.40 2.60 -8.58
C ALA A 254 8.77 3.18 -9.97
N PRO A 255 9.67 2.57 -10.78
CA PRO A 255 9.98 3.08 -12.12
C PRO A 255 8.81 2.96 -13.10
N SER A 256 7.92 1.96 -12.97
CA SER A 256 6.68 1.90 -13.77
C SER A 256 5.80 3.13 -13.53
N ILE A 257 5.50 3.47 -12.28
CA ILE A 257 4.67 4.64 -11.96
C ILE A 257 5.42 5.94 -12.23
N GLY A 258 6.76 5.96 -12.09
CA GLY A 258 7.57 7.08 -12.56
C GLY A 258 7.43 7.34 -14.07
N SER A 259 7.37 6.28 -14.90
CA SER A 259 7.12 6.44 -16.33
C SER A 259 5.71 6.99 -16.62
N LEU A 260 4.68 6.54 -15.89
CA LEU A 260 3.31 7.07 -16.04
C LEU A 260 3.21 8.53 -15.60
N ALA A 261 3.81 8.86 -14.45
CA ALA A 261 3.87 10.21 -13.91
C ALA A 261 4.57 11.17 -14.87
N TRP A 262 5.74 10.82 -15.42
CA TRP A 262 6.44 11.66 -16.38
C TRP A 262 5.66 11.83 -17.69
N ASN A 263 5.00 10.76 -18.17
CA ASN A 263 4.15 10.84 -19.37
C ASN A 263 3.01 11.85 -19.18
N SER A 264 2.36 11.83 -18.02
CA SER A 264 1.31 12.79 -17.65
C SER A 264 1.85 14.21 -17.46
N ILE A 265 3.02 14.36 -16.81
CA ILE A 265 3.69 15.66 -16.61
C ILE A 265 4.07 16.32 -17.94
N CYS A 266 4.65 15.58 -18.88
CA CYS A 266 5.04 16.11 -20.18
C CYS A 266 3.84 16.26 -21.13
N GLY A 267 2.97 15.24 -21.20
CA GLY A 267 1.97 15.03 -22.25
C GLY A 267 2.47 14.10 -23.38
N THR A 268 3.68 13.57 -23.27
CA THR A 268 4.41 12.87 -24.34
C THR A 268 5.27 11.72 -23.81
N PHE A 269 5.31 10.60 -24.54
CA PHE A 269 6.07 9.40 -24.15
C PHE A 269 7.55 9.54 -24.54
N ASP A 270 8.24 10.47 -23.89
CA ASP A 270 9.60 10.91 -24.22
C ASP A 270 10.70 9.96 -23.71
N THR A 271 11.95 10.32 -23.97
CA THR A 271 13.13 9.56 -23.54
C THR A 271 13.14 9.22 -22.03
N PRO A 272 12.77 10.13 -21.09
CA PRO A 272 12.70 9.78 -19.67
C PRO A 272 11.63 8.72 -19.35
N CYS A 273 10.45 8.78 -19.96
CA CYS A 273 9.43 7.73 -19.85
C CYS A 273 10.00 6.38 -20.30
N LYS A 274 10.59 6.36 -21.50
CA LYS A 274 11.20 5.16 -22.09
C LYS A 274 12.31 4.58 -21.19
N MET A 275 13.18 5.41 -20.64
CA MET A 275 14.24 4.98 -19.71
C MET A 275 13.67 4.34 -18.44
N LEU A 276 12.67 4.94 -17.81
CA LEU A 276 12.02 4.40 -16.62
C LEU A 276 11.24 3.10 -16.93
N PHE A 277 10.56 3.04 -18.06
CA PHE A 277 9.86 1.85 -18.54
C PHE A 277 10.82 0.67 -18.79
N PHE A 278 11.92 0.87 -19.53
CA PHE A 278 12.91 -0.17 -19.76
C PHE A 278 13.65 -0.60 -18.49
N LEU A 279 13.92 0.33 -17.56
CA LEU A 279 14.45 0.00 -16.22
C LEU A 279 13.48 -0.92 -15.45
N SER A 280 12.19 -0.64 -15.50
CA SER A 280 11.16 -1.48 -14.87
C SER A 280 11.14 -2.91 -15.48
N LEU A 281 11.12 -3.02 -16.81
CA LEU A 281 11.16 -4.31 -17.51
C LEU A 281 12.42 -5.12 -17.17
N PHE A 282 13.58 -4.48 -17.10
CA PHE A 282 14.85 -5.10 -16.72
C PHE A 282 14.82 -5.63 -15.27
N LEU A 283 14.31 -4.83 -14.32
CA LEU A 283 14.18 -5.23 -12.92
C LEU A 283 13.16 -6.37 -12.75
N PHE A 284 12.03 -6.33 -13.47
CA PHE A 284 11.04 -7.41 -13.48
C PHE A 284 11.63 -8.72 -13.99
N THR A 285 12.29 -8.69 -15.14
CA THR A 285 12.93 -9.86 -15.76
C THR A 285 14.00 -10.44 -14.83
N SER A 286 14.80 -9.57 -14.19
CA SER A 286 15.82 -9.96 -13.22
C SER A 286 15.22 -10.66 -11.99
N LEU A 287 14.09 -10.16 -11.47
CA LEU A 287 13.37 -10.77 -10.33
C LEU A 287 12.78 -12.14 -10.68
N VAL A 288 12.19 -12.28 -11.87
CA VAL A 288 11.60 -13.54 -12.34
C VAL A 288 12.69 -14.60 -12.52
N ILE A 289 13.81 -14.24 -13.15
CA ILE A 289 14.97 -15.14 -13.32
C ILE A 289 15.56 -15.52 -11.96
N LEU A 290 15.74 -14.56 -11.03
CA LEU A 290 16.23 -14.83 -9.68
C LEU A 290 15.33 -15.83 -8.94
N HIS A 291 14.01 -15.72 -9.05
CA HIS A 291 13.07 -16.64 -8.40
C HIS A 291 12.98 -18.01 -9.11
N CYS A 292 13.23 -18.07 -10.42
CA CYS A 292 13.25 -19.33 -11.17
C CYS A 292 14.54 -20.14 -10.94
N ILE A 293 15.58 -19.53 -10.37
CA ILE A 293 16.89 -20.16 -10.11
C ILE A 293 17.14 -20.44 -8.61
N PHE A 294 16.38 -19.83 -7.67
CA PHE A 294 16.62 -19.91 -6.19
C PHE A 294 15.37 -19.90 -5.28
#